data_AF-A0A848XLX6-F1
#
_entry.id   AF-A0A848XLX6-F1
#
_cell.length_a   1.000
_cell.length_b   1.000
_cell.length_c   1.000
_cell.angle_alpha   90.00
_cell.angle_beta   90.00
_cell.angle_gamma   90.00
#
_symmetry.space_group_name_H-M   'P 1'
#
loop_
_entity.id
_entity.type
_entity.pdbx_description
1 polymer ?
#
loop_
_entity_poly.entity_id
_entity_poly.type
_entity_poly.pdbx_seq_one_letter_code
_entity_poly.pdbx_strand_id
1 'polypeptide(L)'
;MTPSVLHLVGPKIRTRINRARGDRGRVVKWSVLGAVGAIFWAMLFAVIYRMLIHFRGAQGIGDVLAAKLLGLAFLTFFMILLLSNVIASLSTFFLSKDLDLLVSAPIDPVRFYGARLGETLIDSSWMVALLSAPILAAYGVMYGGGLVFPFLAVGTLIPFLVVPAVLGTLFTLVLVNVFPARRTRDLLALIGLFSAAGV
;
A
#
# COMPACT_ATOMS: atom_id res chain seq x y z
N MET A 1 -30.67 12.41 37.82
CA MET A 1 -30.02 11.10 37.65
C MET A 1 -29.95 10.81 36.15
N THR A 2 -28.87 11.21 35.50
CA THR A 2 -28.71 11.19 34.04
C THR A 2 -28.28 9.80 33.56
N PRO A 3 -29.00 9.15 32.64
CA PRO A 3 -28.70 7.80 32.20
C PRO A 3 -27.34 7.75 31.49
N SER A 4 -26.47 6.90 32.00
CA SER A 4 -25.10 6.65 31.58
C SER A 4 -24.98 6.14 30.14
N VAL A 5 -23.99 6.66 29.40
CA VAL A 5 -23.55 6.32 28.02
C VAL A 5 -23.46 4.80 27.75
N LEU A 6 -23.27 4.00 28.81
CA LEU A 6 -23.26 2.53 28.79
C LEU A 6 -24.55 1.89 28.24
N HIS A 7 -25.71 2.55 28.31
CA HIS A 7 -26.97 1.98 27.82
C HIS A 7 -27.17 2.06 26.29
N LEU A 8 -26.40 2.90 25.59
CA LEU A 8 -26.52 3.10 24.14
C LEU A 8 -25.64 2.16 23.31
N VAL A 9 -24.62 1.54 23.91
CA VAL A 9 -23.65 0.68 23.19
C VAL A 9 -24.04 -0.80 23.26
N GLY A 10 -24.77 -1.21 24.29
CA GLY A 10 -25.21 -2.59 24.51
C GLY A 10 -25.93 -3.24 23.31
N PRO A 11 -26.85 -2.56 22.60
CA PRO A 11 -27.57 -3.15 21.47
C PRO A 11 -26.69 -3.36 20.22
N LYS A 12 -25.71 -2.47 19.97
CA LYS A 12 -24.81 -2.55 18.81
C LYS A 12 -23.79 -3.69 18.94
N ILE A 13 -23.32 -3.95 20.16
CA ILE A 13 -22.41 -5.07 20.43
C ILE A 13 -23.17 -6.39 20.39
N ARG A 14 -24.37 -6.45 20.98
CA ARG A 14 -25.22 -7.66 20.94
C ARG A 14 -25.69 -8.01 19.53
N THR A 15 -25.96 -7.03 18.66
CA THR A 15 -26.30 -7.30 17.24
C THR A 15 -25.10 -7.78 16.43
N ARG A 16 -23.87 -7.28 16.69
CA ARG A 16 -22.64 -7.82 16.08
C ARG A 16 -22.36 -9.25 16.55
N ILE A 17 -22.57 -9.57 17.82
CA ILE A 17 -22.36 -10.91 18.39
C ILE A 17 -23.45 -11.90 17.91
N ASN A 18 -24.73 -11.51 17.85
CA ASN A 18 -25.78 -12.38 17.30
C ASN A 18 -25.67 -12.55 15.76
N ARG A 19 -25.21 -11.53 15.03
CA ARG A 19 -24.86 -11.68 13.59
C ARG A 19 -23.62 -12.52 13.33
N ALA A 20 -22.79 -12.78 14.35
CA ALA A 20 -21.65 -13.69 14.24
C ALA A 20 -22.05 -15.15 14.54
N ARG A 21 -23.08 -15.37 15.36
CA ARG A 21 -23.55 -16.72 15.75
C ARG A 21 -24.52 -17.39 14.75
N GLY A 22 -25.12 -16.64 13.83
CA GLY A 22 -26.21 -17.15 12.97
C GLY A 22 -25.83 -17.54 11.54
N ASP A 23 -24.58 -17.43 11.10
CA ASP A 23 -24.28 -17.37 9.67
C ASP A 23 -23.30 -18.48 9.24
N ARG A 24 -23.79 -19.73 9.18
CA ARG A 24 -23.04 -20.90 8.67
C ARG A 24 -22.44 -20.62 7.29
N GLY A 25 -23.13 -19.82 6.47
CA GLY A 25 -22.65 -19.32 5.18
C GLY A 25 -21.44 -18.39 5.27
N ARG A 26 -21.29 -17.61 6.35
CA ARG A 26 -20.11 -16.76 6.58
C ARG A 26 -18.88 -17.61 6.90
N VAL A 27 -19.01 -18.59 7.79
CA VAL A 27 -17.89 -19.50 8.11
C VAL A 27 -17.44 -20.26 6.87
N VAL A 28 -18.37 -20.83 6.10
CA VAL A 28 -18.05 -21.50 4.83
C VAL A 28 -17.38 -20.55 3.84
N LYS A 29 -17.88 -19.32 3.67
CA LYS A 29 -17.26 -18.31 2.80
C LYS A 29 -15.81 -18.01 3.20
N TRP A 30 -15.54 -17.75 4.48
CA TRP A 30 -14.18 -17.49 4.96
C TRP A 30 -13.28 -18.72 4.85
N SER A 31 -13.80 -19.93 5.08
CA SER A 31 -13.05 -21.17 4.89
C SER A 31 -12.67 -21.39 3.42
N VAL A 32 -13.59 -21.15 2.48
CA VAL A 32 -13.31 -21.25 1.03
C VAL A 32 -12.27 -20.21 0.60
N LEU A 33 -12.44 -18.94 1.01
CA LEU A 33 -11.46 -17.89 0.73
C LEU A 33 -10.08 -18.20 1.31
N GLY A 34 -10.03 -18.70 2.54
CA GLY A 34 -8.80 -19.13 3.19
C GLY A 34 -8.13 -20.29 2.47
N ALA A 35 -8.89 -21.30 2.05
CA ALA A 35 -8.38 -22.44 1.30
C ALA A 35 -7.82 -22.03 -0.07
N VAL A 36 -8.53 -21.18 -0.81
CA VAL A 36 -8.06 -20.64 -2.10
C VAL A 36 -6.77 -19.84 -1.90
N GLY A 37 -6.73 -18.97 -0.88
CA GLY A 37 -5.53 -18.21 -0.54
C GLY A 37 -4.34 -19.10 -0.18
N ALA A 38 -4.56 -20.16 0.61
CA ALA A 38 -3.53 -21.11 0.97
C ALA A 38 -3.01 -21.91 -0.23
N ILE A 39 -3.90 -22.36 -1.12
CA ILE A 39 -3.52 -23.03 -2.38
C ILE A 39 -2.69 -22.10 -3.25
N PHE A 40 -3.14 -20.84 -3.41
CA PHE A 40 -2.39 -19.84 -4.17
C PHE A 40 -1.00 -19.58 -3.57
N TRP A 41 -0.90 -19.42 -2.25
CA TRP A 41 0.37 -19.26 -1.55
C TRP A 41 1.29 -20.49 -1.71
N ALA A 42 0.76 -21.69 -1.55
CA ALA A 42 1.51 -22.93 -1.70
C ALA A 42 2.02 -23.10 -3.14
N MET A 43 1.18 -22.77 -4.13
CA MET A 43 1.56 -22.80 -5.54
C MET A 43 2.66 -21.78 -5.85
N LEU A 44 2.52 -20.54 -5.38
CA LEU A 44 3.52 -19.49 -5.59
C LEU A 44 4.85 -19.87 -4.94
N PHE A 45 4.81 -20.35 -3.69
CA PHE A 45 5.97 -20.88 -2.99
C PHE A 45 6.63 -22.02 -3.78
N ALA A 46 5.86 -22.99 -4.25
CA ALA A 46 6.38 -24.14 -4.99
C ALA A 46 7.07 -23.72 -6.30
N VAL A 47 6.50 -22.77 -7.04
CA VAL A 47 7.09 -22.24 -8.27
C VAL A 47 8.43 -21.56 -7.99
N ILE A 48 8.47 -20.67 -6.99
CA ILE A 48 9.68 -19.92 -6.63
C ILE A 48 10.76 -20.87 -6.09
N TYR A 49 10.38 -21.79 -5.23
CA TYR A 49 11.30 -22.77 -4.65
C TYR A 49 11.89 -23.67 -5.75
N ARG A 50 11.07 -24.16 -6.68
CA ARG A 50 11.52 -24.96 -7.82
C ARG A 50 12.47 -24.18 -8.72
N MET A 51 12.18 -22.91 -8.96
CA MET A 51 13.04 -22.00 -9.72
C MET A 51 14.41 -21.83 -9.03
N LEU A 52 14.43 -21.64 -7.71
CA LEU A 52 15.64 -21.51 -6.91
C LEU A 52 16.52 -22.76 -6.91
N ILE A 53 15.90 -23.95 -6.82
CA ILE A 53 16.62 -25.22 -6.96
C ILE A 53 17.28 -25.31 -8.34
N HIS A 54 16.57 -24.89 -9.40
CA HIS A 54 17.10 -24.92 -10.76
C HIS A 54 18.32 -24.01 -10.92
N PHE A 55 18.32 -22.83 -10.30
CA PHE A 55 19.48 -21.93 -10.32
C PHE A 55 20.69 -22.44 -9.56
N ARG A 56 20.50 -23.14 -8.43
CA ARG A 56 21.62 -23.76 -7.73
C ARG A 56 22.33 -24.85 -8.53
N GLY A 57 21.62 -25.50 -9.47
CA GLY A 57 22.23 -26.48 -10.37
C GLY A 57 23.25 -25.88 -11.34
N ALA A 58 23.18 -24.57 -11.61
CA ALA A 58 24.13 -23.86 -12.47
C ALA A 58 25.37 -23.44 -11.65
N GLN A 59 26.50 -24.12 -11.89
CA GLN A 59 27.75 -23.92 -11.15
C GLN A 59 28.18 -22.44 -11.10
N GLY A 60 28.31 -21.89 -9.89
CA GLY A 60 28.94 -20.59 -9.60
C GLY A 60 28.03 -19.34 -9.68
N ILE A 61 26.95 -19.34 -10.45
CA ILE A 61 26.13 -18.13 -10.70
C ILE A 61 24.76 -18.16 -9.99
N GLY A 62 24.31 -19.34 -9.55
CA GLY A 62 22.96 -19.54 -8.99
C GLY A 62 22.58 -18.59 -7.86
N ASP A 63 23.47 -18.38 -6.90
CA ASP A 63 23.20 -17.53 -5.73
C ASP A 63 23.13 -16.04 -6.08
N VAL A 64 24.01 -15.59 -6.98
CA VAL A 64 23.99 -14.20 -7.48
C VAL A 64 22.71 -13.94 -8.27
N LEU A 65 22.28 -14.92 -9.07
CA LEU A 65 21.05 -14.82 -9.85
C LEU A 65 19.81 -14.78 -8.95
N ALA A 66 19.75 -15.64 -7.93
CA ALA A 66 18.67 -15.62 -6.95
C ALA A 66 18.61 -14.26 -6.21
N ALA A 67 19.74 -13.74 -5.74
CA ALA A 67 19.78 -12.42 -5.10
C ALA A 67 19.31 -11.31 -6.05
N LYS A 68 19.72 -11.32 -7.32
CA LYS A 68 19.26 -10.37 -8.34
C LYS A 68 17.77 -10.48 -8.61
N LEU A 69 17.21 -11.68 -8.67
CA LEU A 69 15.79 -11.89 -8.90
C LEU A 69 14.94 -11.41 -7.73
N LEU A 70 15.38 -11.67 -6.50
CA LEU A 70 14.76 -11.11 -5.31
C LEU A 70 14.81 -9.58 -5.35
N GLY A 71 15.98 -9.01 -5.66
CA GLY A 71 16.17 -7.58 -5.80
C GLY A 71 15.27 -6.96 -6.87
N LEU A 72 15.15 -7.60 -8.03
CA LEU A 72 14.26 -7.16 -9.11
C LEU A 72 12.79 -7.24 -8.71
N ALA A 73 12.35 -8.31 -8.03
CA ALA A 73 10.98 -8.44 -7.54
C ALA A 73 10.63 -7.35 -6.53
N PHE A 74 11.52 -7.07 -5.57
CA PHE A 74 11.30 -5.97 -4.62
C PHE A 74 11.40 -4.60 -5.29
N LEU A 75 12.28 -4.42 -6.28
CA LEU A 75 12.35 -3.18 -7.07
C LEU A 75 11.04 -2.93 -7.85
N THR A 76 10.46 -3.96 -8.48
CA THR A 76 9.20 -3.80 -9.21
C THR A 76 8.05 -3.49 -8.25
N PHE A 77 7.97 -4.17 -7.11
CA PHE A 77 6.99 -3.83 -6.08
C PHE A 77 7.16 -2.40 -5.58
N PHE A 78 8.40 -1.97 -5.35
CA PHE A 78 8.69 -0.61 -4.93
C PHE A 78 8.19 0.42 -5.95
N MET A 79 8.45 0.20 -7.24
CA MET A 79 7.98 1.09 -8.31
C MET A 79 6.47 1.12 -8.42
N ILE A 80 5.79 -0.03 -8.30
CA ILE A 80 4.33 -0.11 -8.31
C ILE A 80 3.74 0.65 -7.10
N LEU A 81 4.30 0.43 -5.90
CA LEU A 81 3.88 1.13 -4.69
C LEU A 81 4.09 2.64 -4.81
N LEU A 82 5.25 3.06 -5.29
CA LEU A 82 5.57 4.47 -5.46
C LEU A 82 4.61 5.13 -6.44
N LEU A 83 4.40 4.54 -7.62
CA LEU A 83 3.48 5.05 -8.62
C LEU A 83 2.03 5.09 -8.11
N SER A 84 1.59 4.02 -7.44
CA SER A 84 0.25 3.94 -6.85
C SER A 84 0.02 5.04 -5.81
N ASN A 85 1.00 5.27 -4.92
CA ASN A 85 0.92 6.34 -3.91
C ASN A 85 0.98 7.74 -4.54
N VAL A 86 1.73 7.94 -5.62
CA VAL A 86 1.71 9.20 -6.41
C VAL A 86 0.33 9.44 -7.01
N ILE A 87 -0.28 8.45 -7.66
CA ILE A 87 -1.61 8.59 -8.28
C ILE A 87 -2.68 8.86 -7.20
N ALA A 88 -2.66 8.12 -6.09
CA ALA A 88 -3.62 8.25 -5.00
C ALA A 88 -3.52 9.60 -4.27
N SER A 89 -2.31 10.13 -4.11
CA SER A 89 -2.11 11.44 -3.49
C SER A 89 -2.47 12.57 -4.45
N LEU A 90 -2.17 12.49 -5.75
CA LEU A 90 -2.67 13.45 -6.74
C LEU A 90 -4.19 13.50 -6.78
N SER A 91 -4.88 12.36 -6.83
CA SER A 91 -6.34 12.34 -6.86
C SER A 91 -6.97 12.91 -5.60
N THR A 92 -6.37 12.65 -4.43
CA THR A 92 -6.90 13.15 -3.15
C THR A 92 -6.60 14.64 -2.93
N PHE A 93 -5.39 15.11 -3.25
CA PHE A 93 -4.99 16.52 -3.02
C PHE A 93 -5.38 17.47 -4.15
N PHE A 94 -5.57 16.98 -5.39
CA PHE A 94 -5.72 17.85 -6.57
C PHE A 94 -7.10 17.78 -7.22
N LEU A 95 -7.82 16.66 -7.09
CA LEU A 95 -9.18 16.51 -7.66
C LEU A 95 -10.28 16.96 -6.69
N SER A 96 -9.92 17.26 -5.45
CA SER A 96 -10.78 17.96 -4.51
C SER A 96 -10.75 19.46 -4.83
N LYS A 97 -11.75 19.90 -5.60
CA LYS A 97 -12.32 21.24 -5.48
C LYS A 97 -12.74 21.60 -4.03
N ASP A 98 -12.56 20.70 -3.08
CA ASP A 98 -12.86 20.86 -1.65
C ASP A 98 -11.75 21.56 -0.85
N LEU A 99 -10.67 22.06 -1.49
CA LEU A 99 -9.74 22.96 -0.79
C LEU A 99 -10.45 24.24 -0.30
N ASP A 100 -11.50 24.70 -1.00
CA ASP A 100 -12.35 25.82 -0.55
C ASP A 100 -13.31 25.41 0.60
N LEU A 101 -13.64 24.13 0.75
CA LEU A 101 -14.43 23.59 1.88
C LEU A 101 -13.57 23.25 3.11
N LEU A 102 -12.28 22.98 2.93
CA LEU A 102 -11.31 22.74 4.02
C LEU A 102 -10.87 24.02 4.74
N VAL A 103 -11.00 25.18 4.10
CA VAL A 103 -10.78 26.49 4.74
C VAL A 103 -11.88 26.81 5.78
N SER A 104 -13.04 26.16 5.69
CA SER A 104 -14.18 26.39 6.59
C SER A 104 -14.35 25.33 7.70
N ALA A 105 -13.51 24.29 7.73
CA ALA A 105 -13.53 23.27 8.78
C ALA A 105 -12.23 23.30 9.61
N PRO A 106 -12.30 23.35 10.95
CA PRO A 106 -11.13 23.39 11.82
C PRO A 106 -10.51 21.98 11.96
N ILE A 107 -10.00 21.43 10.87
CA ILE A 107 -9.34 20.13 10.84
C ILE A 107 -7.84 20.33 10.68
N ASP A 108 -7.08 19.78 11.64
CA ASP A 108 -5.62 19.79 11.64
C ASP A 108 -5.07 19.12 10.36
N PRO A 109 -4.38 19.87 9.48
CA PRO A 109 -3.86 19.35 8.21
C PRO A 109 -2.95 18.12 8.39
N VAL A 110 -2.25 18.04 9.52
CA VAL A 110 -1.33 16.93 9.83
C VAL A 110 -2.11 15.64 10.12
N ARG A 111 -3.23 15.74 10.85
CA ARG A 111 -4.08 14.58 11.15
C ARG A 111 -4.80 14.06 9.91
N PHE A 112 -5.25 14.97 9.03
CA PHE A 112 -5.86 14.60 7.76
C PHE A 112 -4.86 13.91 6.83
N TYR A 113 -3.66 14.48 6.69
CA TYR A 113 -2.56 13.88 5.93
C TYR A 113 -2.20 12.48 6.48
N GLY A 114 -2.01 12.35 7.79
CA GLY A 114 -1.66 11.07 8.42
C GLY A 114 -2.74 9.99 8.26
N ALA A 115 -4.02 10.35 8.41
CA ALA A 115 -5.13 9.43 8.22
C ALA A 115 -5.19 8.90 6.77
N ARG A 116 -5.05 9.81 5.79
CA ARG A 116 -5.10 9.43 4.37
C ARG A 116 -3.87 8.66 3.92
N LEU A 117 -2.69 9.02 4.43
CA LEU A 117 -1.45 8.30 4.16
C LEU A 117 -1.55 6.88 4.72
N GLY A 118 -2.09 6.71 5.93
CA GLY A 118 -2.33 5.39 6.53
C GLY A 118 -3.32 4.53 5.71
N GLU A 119 -4.43 5.11 5.27
CA GLU A 119 -5.43 4.43 4.44
C GLU A 119 -4.81 3.98 3.09
N THR A 120 -4.13 4.89 2.41
CA THR A 120 -3.48 4.62 1.12
C THR A 120 -2.35 3.61 1.27
N LEU A 121 -1.59 3.68 2.36
CA LEU A 121 -0.53 2.72 2.68
C LEU A 121 -1.12 1.32 2.82
N ILE A 122 -2.19 1.16 3.61
CA ILE A 122 -2.83 -0.14 3.82
C ILE A 122 -3.39 -0.68 2.50
N ASP A 123 -4.13 0.16 1.75
CA ASP A 123 -4.81 -0.24 0.51
C ASP A 123 -3.85 -0.55 -0.65
N SER A 124 -2.70 0.12 -0.72
CA SER A 124 -1.69 -0.17 -1.75
C SER A 124 -0.76 -1.31 -1.35
N SER A 125 -0.45 -1.44 -0.06
CA SER A 125 0.57 -2.35 0.44
C SER A 125 0.07 -3.75 0.78
N TRP A 126 -1.22 -3.94 1.10
CA TRP A 126 -1.72 -5.24 1.55
C TRP A 126 -1.43 -6.36 0.55
N MET A 127 -1.56 -6.09 -0.75
CA MET A 127 -1.36 -7.08 -1.80
C MET A 127 0.13 -7.40 -2.00
N VAL A 128 0.99 -6.39 -1.92
CA VAL A 128 2.45 -6.57 -1.98
C VAL A 128 2.96 -7.33 -0.77
N ALA A 129 2.48 -6.99 0.43
CA ALA A 129 2.82 -7.71 1.65
C ALA A 129 2.42 -9.20 1.56
N LEU A 130 1.19 -9.46 1.10
CA LEU A 130 0.68 -10.82 0.93
C LEU A 130 1.48 -11.62 -0.11
N LEU A 131 1.91 -10.99 -1.20
CA LEU A 131 2.68 -11.65 -2.25
C LEU A 131 4.17 -11.82 -1.88
N SER A 132 4.72 -10.91 -1.08
CA SER A 132 6.09 -11.01 -0.57
C SER A 132 6.30 -12.17 0.40
N ALA A 133 5.28 -12.57 1.15
CA ALA A 133 5.38 -13.62 2.15
C ALA A 133 5.80 -15.00 1.60
N PRO A 134 5.14 -15.59 0.58
CA PRO A 134 5.58 -16.84 -0.03
C PRO A 134 6.93 -16.70 -0.76
N ILE A 135 7.25 -15.53 -1.31
CA ILE A 135 8.58 -15.25 -1.90
C ILE A 135 9.66 -15.35 -0.82
N LEU A 136 9.52 -14.58 0.26
CA LEU A 136 10.46 -14.56 1.37
C LEU A 136 10.56 -15.94 2.04
N ALA A 137 9.45 -16.65 2.21
CA ALA A 137 9.45 -18.01 2.74
C ALA A 137 10.25 -18.98 1.87
N ALA A 138 10.11 -18.92 0.54
CA ALA A 138 10.88 -19.77 -0.38
C ALA A 138 12.39 -19.49 -0.27
N TYR A 139 12.79 -18.23 -0.20
CA TYR A 139 14.19 -17.86 0.01
C TYR A 139 14.69 -18.28 1.41
N GLY A 140 13.90 -18.08 2.46
CA GLY A 140 14.25 -18.46 3.83
C GLY A 140 14.48 -19.96 3.98
N VAL A 141 13.63 -20.78 3.36
CA VAL A 141 13.79 -22.25 3.34
C VAL A 141 15.01 -22.66 2.50
N MET A 142 15.17 -22.09 1.30
CA MET A 142 16.26 -22.45 0.38
C MET A 142 17.66 -22.11 0.93
N TYR A 143 17.79 -20.97 1.60
CA TYR A 143 19.06 -20.48 2.13
C TYR A 143 19.28 -20.83 3.60
N GLY A 144 18.36 -21.58 4.23
CA GLY A 144 18.52 -22.02 5.62
C GLY A 144 18.49 -20.87 6.63
N GLY A 145 17.65 -19.85 6.42
CA GLY A 145 17.60 -18.63 7.24
C GLY A 145 17.26 -18.84 8.73
N GLY A 146 16.81 -20.03 9.12
CA GLY A 146 16.49 -20.38 10.50
C GLY A 146 15.27 -19.66 11.06
N LEU A 147 15.07 -19.76 12.37
CA LEU A 147 13.89 -19.22 13.08
C LEU A 147 13.89 -17.69 13.18
N VAL A 148 15.04 -17.04 13.01
CA VAL A 148 15.19 -15.56 13.09
C VAL A 148 14.77 -14.88 11.79
N PHE A 149 14.88 -15.59 10.65
CA PHE A 149 14.60 -15.03 9.33
C PHE A 149 13.19 -14.43 9.18
N PRO A 150 12.09 -15.06 9.63
CA PRO A 150 10.76 -14.47 9.53
C PRO A 150 10.64 -13.13 10.27
N PHE A 151 11.31 -12.98 11.42
CA PHE A 151 11.30 -11.72 12.17
C PHE A 151 12.08 -10.62 11.45
N LEU A 152 13.25 -10.95 10.90
CA LEU A 152 14.01 -10.03 10.07
C LEU A 152 13.24 -9.65 8.79
N ALA A 153 12.59 -10.62 8.15
CA ALA A 153 11.77 -10.42 6.96
C ALA A 153 10.61 -9.45 7.22
N VAL A 154 9.89 -9.62 8.34
CA VAL A 154 8.84 -8.66 8.74
C VAL A 154 9.45 -7.29 9.07
N GLY A 155 10.58 -7.28 9.80
CA GLY A 155 11.29 -6.06 10.16
C GLY A 155 11.79 -5.24 8.96
N THR A 156 12.16 -5.89 7.85
CA THR A 156 12.57 -5.23 6.60
C THR A 156 11.38 -4.88 5.70
N LEU A 157 10.30 -5.66 5.74
CA LEU A 157 9.11 -5.41 4.95
C LEU A 157 8.38 -4.12 5.39
N ILE A 158 8.35 -3.84 6.70
CA ILE A 158 7.72 -2.62 7.23
C ILE A 158 8.33 -1.34 6.61
N PRO A 159 9.64 -1.06 6.73
CA PRO A 159 10.23 0.13 6.11
C PRO A 159 10.12 0.08 4.58
N PHE A 160 10.20 -1.10 3.97
CA PHE A 160 10.01 -1.25 2.52
C PHE A 160 8.64 -0.79 2.03
N LEU A 161 7.58 -0.97 2.83
CA LEU A 161 6.22 -0.48 2.49
C LEU A 161 6.04 1.00 2.79
N VAL A 162 6.65 1.50 3.87
CA VAL A 162 6.50 2.90 4.31
C VAL A 162 7.25 3.87 3.40
N VAL A 163 8.48 3.54 2.99
CA VAL A 163 9.31 4.41 2.14
C VAL A 163 8.62 4.86 0.85
N PRO A 164 8.05 3.97 0.00
CA PRO A 164 7.40 4.39 -1.24
C PRO A 164 6.13 5.22 -1.01
N ALA A 165 5.42 5.03 0.12
CA ALA A 165 4.28 5.87 0.46
C ALA A 165 4.69 7.29 0.85
N VAL A 166 5.73 7.43 1.68
CA VAL A 166 6.29 8.73 2.05
C VAL A 166 6.89 9.42 0.83
N LEU A 167 7.67 8.71 0.02
CA LEU A 167 8.27 9.26 -1.19
C LEU A 167 7.22 9.63 -2.24
N GLY A 168 6.19 8.81 -2.43
CA GLY A 168 5.12 9.09 -3.38
C GLY A 168 4.34 10.33 -3.00
N THR A 169 4.01 10.51 -1.72
CA THR A 169 3.34 11.73 -1.23
C THR A 169 4.24 12.96 -1.24
N LEU A 170 5.53 12.81 -0.90
CA LEU A 170 6.50 13.90 -1.01
C LEU A 170 6.64 14.35 -2.47
N PHE A 171 6.75 13.41 -3.39
CA PHE A 171 6.86 13.68 -4.83
C PHE A 171 5.64 14.46 -5.33
N THR A 172 4.44 14.11 -4.90
CA THR A 172 3.23 14.84 -5.31
C THR A 172 3.13 16.23 -4.71
N LEU A 173 3.52 16.41 -3.44
CA LEU A 173 3.60 17.74 -2.83
C LEU A 173 4.60 18.65 -3.57
N VAL A 174 5.78 18.13 -3.90
CA VAL A 174 6.78 18.86 -4.70
C VAL A 174 6.23 19.18 -6.08
N LEU A 175 5.61 18.21 -6.75
CA LEU A 175 5.05 18.39 -8.09
C LEU A 175 3.96 19.47 -8.12
N VAL A 176 3.08 19.50 -7.12
CA VAL A 176 2.02 20.52 -6.98
C VAL A 176 2.61 21.89 -6.66
N ASN A 177 3.67 21.96 -5.85
CA ASN A 177 4.35 23.21 -5.54
C ASN A 177 5.08 23.80 -6.76
N VAL A 178 5.68 22.95 -7.59
CA VAL A 178 6.36 23.35 -8.84
C VAL A 178 5.37 23.67 -9.95
N PHE A 179 4.27 22.92 -10.07
CA PHE A 179 3.18 23.14 -11.03
C PHE A 179 1.88 23.55 -10.33
N PRO A 180 1.81 24.73 -9.68
CA PRO A 180 0.54 25.22 -9.18
C PRO A 180 -0.32 25.55 -10.40
N ALA A 181 -1.35 24.75 -10.68
CA ALA A 181 -2.24 24.95 -11.83
C ALA A 181 -2.86 26.36 -11.91
N ARG A 182 -2.85 27.11 -10.80
CA ARG A 182 -3.20 28.54 -10.77
C ARG A 182 -2.22 29.40 -11.60
N ARG A 183 -0.92 29.10 -11.54
CA ARG A 183 0.13 29.81 -12.28
C ARG A 183 0.17 29.47 -13.75
N THR A 184 -0.26 28.28 -14.16
CA THR A 184 -0.41 27.94 -15.60
C THR A 184 -1.49 28.79 -16.25
N ARG A 185 -2.60 29.04 -15.54
CA ARG A 185 -3.65 29.95 -16.01
C ARG A 185 -3.17 31.39 -16.06
N ASP A 186 -2.40 31.85 -15.06
CA ASP A 186 -1.81 33.19 -15.09
C ASP A 186 -0.74 33.33 -16.18
N LEU A 187 0.10 32.32 -16.41
CA LEU A 187 1.11 32.30 -17.47
C LEU A 187 0.47 32.22 -18.86
N LEU A 188 -0.58 31.41 -19.04
CA LEU A 188 -1.35 31.36 -20.29
C LEU A 188 -2.12 32.67 -20.51
N ALA A 189 -2.66 33.28 -19.46
CA ALA A 189 -3.30 34.59 -19.54
C ALA A 189 -2.27 35.68 -19.84
N LEU A 190 -1.05 35.60 -19.27
CA LEU A 190 0.05 36.51 -19.56
C LEU A 190 0.51 36.37 -21.01
N ILE A 191 0.72 35.13 -21.49
CA ILE A 191 1.09 34.83 -22.88
C ILE A 191 -0.02 35.28 -23.83
N GLY A 192 -1.29 35.04 -23.48
CA GLY A 192 -2.44 35.54 -24.23
C GLY A 192 -2.51 37.07 -24.26
N LEU A 193 -2.20 37.73 -23.14
CA LEU A 193 -2.12 39.18 -23.05
C LEU A 193 -0.96 39.75 -23.87
N PHE A 194 0.23 39.15 -23.82
CA PHE A 194 1.38 39.54 -24.62
C PHE A 194 1.13 39.30 -26.12
N SER A 195 0.51 38.18 -26.48
CA SER A 195 0.11 37.88 -27.86
C SER A 195 -0.99 38.81 -28.37
N ALA A 196 -1.90 39.27 -27.52
CA ALA A 196 -2.94 40.24 -27.87
C ALA A 196 -2.44 41.69 -27.86
N ALA A 197 -1.42 42.01 -27.05
CA ALA A 197 -0.80 43.33 -26.95
C ALA A 197 0.20 43.62 -28.09
N GLY A 198 0.57 42.62 -28.90
CA GLY A 198 1.28 42.83 -30.15
C GLY A 198 2.74 43.28 -29.99
N VAL A 199 3.62 42.30 -29.74
CA VAL A 199 4.95 42.20 -30.37
C VAL A 199 5.01 40.85 -31.08
#